data_AF-A0A2W6EPQ7-F1
#
_entry.id   AF-A0A2W6EPQ7-F1
#
_cell.length_a   1.000
_cell.length_b   1.000
_cell.length_c   1.000
_cell.angle_alpha   90.00
_cell.angle_beta   90.00
_cell.angle_gamma   90.00
#
_symmetry.space_group_name_H-M   'P 1'
#
loop_
_entity.id
_entity.type
_entity.pdbx_description
1 polymer ?
#
loop_
_entity_poly.entity_id
_entity_poly.type
_entity_poly.pdbx_seq_one_letter_code
_entity_poly.pdbx_strand_id
1 'polypeptide(L)'
;PSGEFIEIHQPLGEIDAHGHPVEIDYEETPVPKRPNKVGLAGRAIRGFFTPIEEPSAASTSPNGQKPDATSPEHRELTGVDD
;
A
#
# COMPACT_ATOMS: atom_id res chain seq x y z
N PRO A 1 -2.61 -25.91 -16.65
CA PRO A 1 -1.49 -25.18 -15.98
C PRO A 1 -0.17 -25.44 -16.73
N SER A 2 0.53 -24.39 -17.18
CA SER A 2 1.73 -24.48 -18.04
C SER A 2 3.01 -24.91 -17.33
N GLY A 3 3.01 -25.07 -16.00
CA GLY A 3 4.19 -25.50 -15.23
C GLY A 3 5.30 -24.46 -15.13
N GLU A 4 5.03 -23.22 -15.55
CA GLU A 4 5.97 -22.10 -15.47
C GLU A 4 6.05 -21.57 -14.03
N PHE A 5 7.25 -21.13 -13.64
CA PHE A 5 7.47 -20.41 -12.39
C PHE A 5 7.37 -18.91 -12.68
N ILE A 6 6.46 -18.23 -11.98
CA ILE A 6 6.30 -16.78 -12.07
C ILE A 6 6.71 -16.12 -10.76
N GLU A 7 7.49 -15.05 -10.86
CA GLU A 7 7.77 -14.17 -9.72
C GLU A 7 6.75 -13.02 -9.73
N ILE A 8 6.04 -12.85 -8.61
CA ILE A 8 5.07 -11.77 -8.45
C ILE A 8 5.76 -10.64 -7.70
N HIS A 9 5.95 -9.51 -8.39
CA HIS A 9 6.50 -8.31 -7.80
C HIS A 9 5.39 -7.43 -7.22
N GLN A 10 5.68 -6.79 -6.07
CA GLN A 10 4.90 -5.68 -5.53
C GLN A 10 5.48 -4.38 -6.07
N PRO A 11 4.77 -3.65 -6.94
CA PRO A 11 5.20 -2.34 -7.42
C PRO A 11 5.24 -1.34 -6.26
N LEU A 12 6.24 -0.47 -6.26
CA LEU A 12 6.36 0.58 -5.25
C LEU A 12 5.59 1.86 -5.62
N GLY A 13 5.18 1.96 -6.89
CA GLY A 13 4.43 3.09 -7.44
C GLY A 13 3.23 2.62 -8.27
N GLU A 14 2.79 3.47 -9.18
CA GLU A 14 1.65 3.20 -10.04
C GLU A 14 1.92 2.06 -11.04
N ILE A 15 0.84 1.47 -11.52
CA ILE A 15 0.84 0.43 -12.53
C ILE A 15 0.12 0.98 -13.75
N ASP A 16 0.66 0.74 -14.94
CA ASP A 16 0.02 1.16 -16.18
C ASP A 16 -1.21 0.29 -16.54
N ALA A 17 -1.87 0.61 -17.65
CA ALA A 17 -3.04 -0.13 -18.13
C ALA A 17 -2.73 -1.60 -18.51
N HIS A 18 -1.47 -1.96 -18.71
CA HIS A 18 -1.03 -3.30 -19.08
C HIS A 18 -0.59 -4.14 -17.88
N GLY A 19 -0.60 -3.57 -16.67
CA GLY A 19 -0.15 -4.25 -15.46
C GLY A 19 1.35 -4.14 -15.22
N HIS A 20 2.06 -3.28 -15.95
CA HIS A 20 3.49 -3.06 -15.75
C HIS A 20 3.75 -1.92 -14.75
N PRO A 21 4.77 -2.05 -13.87
CA PRO A 21 5.19 -0.96 -13.01
C PRO A 21 5.62 0.25 -13.83
N VAL A 22 5.13 1.43 -13.47
CA VAL A 22 5.67 2.69 -13.99
C VAL A 22 7.05 2.92 -13.38
N GLU A 23 8.03 3.28 -14.20
CA GLU A 23 9.38 3.60 -13.71
C GLU A 23 9.34 4.82 -12.78
N ILE A 24 10.05 4.72 -11.65
CA ILE A 24 10.15 5.78 -10.65
C ILE A 24 11.59 6.29 -10.60
N ASP A 25 11.73 7.61 -10.49
CA ASP A 25 13.03 8.24 -10.32
C ASP A 25 13.58 7.99 -8.91
N TYR A 26 14.89 7.84 -8.81
CA TYR A 26 15.57 7.63 -7.54
C TYR A 26 15.84 8.96 -6.85
N GLU A 27 15.24 9.16 -5.67
CA GLU A 27 15.39 10.39 -4.87
C GLU A 27 16.39 10.25 -3.70
N GLU A 28 17.50 9.54 -3.90
CA GLU A 28 18.56 9.38 -2.89
C GLU A 28 18.10 8.77 -1.53
N THR A 29 16.93 8.13 -1.54
CA THR A 29 16.32 7.52 -0.35
C THR A 29 16.39 6.00 -0.43
N PRO A 30 16.71 5.29 0.67
CA PRO A 30 16.80 3.83 0.65
C PRO A 30 15.50 3.13 0.22
N VAL A 31 15.58 2.33 -0.85
CA VAL A 31 14.43 1.60 -1.41
C VAL A 31 14.19 0.27 -0.66
N PRO A 32 12.96 0.00 -0.16
CA PRO A 32 12.64 -1.23 0.54
C PRO A 32 12.58 -2.43 -0.42
N LYS A 33 13.51 -3.37 -0.27
CA LYS A 33 13.61 -4.57 -1.11
C LYS A 33 12.85 -5.79 -0.58
N ARG A 34 12.22 -5.68 0.59
CA ARG A 34 11.53 -6.80 1.25
C ARG A 34 10.06 -6.47 1.47
N PRO A 35 9.14 -7.43 1.27
CA PRO A 35 7.70 -7.20 1.39
C PRO A 35 7.29 -6.75 2.81
N ASN A 36 7.98 -7.25 3.84
CA ASN A 36 7.70 -6.86 5.23
C ASN A 36 7.99 -5.37 5.50
N LYS A 37 8.77 -4.70 4.65
CA LYS A 37 9.04 -3.27 4.76
C LYS A 37 8.00 -2.39 4.08
N VAL A 38 7.13 -2.97 3.24
CA VAL A 38 5.99 -2.30 2.60
C VAL A 38 4.65 -2.68 3.23
N GLY A 39 4.67 -3.24 4.44
CA GLY A 39 3.45 -3.51 5.22
C GLY A 39 2.77 -4.86 4.94
N LEU A 40 3.37 -5.73 4.11
CA LEU A 40 2.75 -7.01 3.75
C LEU A 40 2.65 -8.00 4.93
N ALA A 41 3.49 -7.83 5.96
CA ALA A 41 3.50 -8.70 7.14
C ALA A 41 2.33 -8.48 8.11
N GLY A 42 1.45 -7.52 7.82
CA GLY A 42 0.38 -7.13 8.74
C GLY A 42 0.90 -6.37 9.96
N ARG A 43 -0.02 -6.01 10.87
CA ARG A 43 0.32 -5.28 12.09
C ARG A 43 0.54 -6.26 13.24
N ALA A 44 1.67 -6.13 13.94
CA ALA A 44 1.90 -6.91 15.15
C ALA A 44 0.91 -6.49 16.25
N ILE A 45 0.41 -7.47 17.00
CA ILE A 45 -0.41 -7.23 18.19
C ILE A 45 0.52 -6.69 19.27
N ARG A 46 0.24 -5.49 19.77
CA ARG A 46 1.06 -4.83 20.79
C ARG A 46 0.80 -5.45 22.17
N GLY A 47 1.86 -5.83 22.90
CA GLY A 47 1.78 -6.34 24.26
C GLY A 47 3.08 -7.00 24.73
N PHE A 48 3.14 -7.42 26.00
CA PHE A 48 4.26 -8.19 26.57
C PHE A 48 4.00 -9.71 26.53
N PHE A 49 2.84 -10.12 26.02
CA PHE A 49 2.30 -11.45 26.19
C PHE A 49 1.38 -11.87 25.03
N THR A 50 1.09 -13.17 25.06
CA THR A 50 0.37 -13.92 24.05
C THR A 50 -1.14 -13.75 24.13
N PRO A 51 -1.82 -13.79 22.96
CA PRO A 51 -3.24 -14.09 22.92
C PRO A 51 -3.41 -15.54 23.36
N ILE A 52 -4.11 -15.75 24.46
CA ILE A 52 -4.55 -17.08 24.93
C ILE A 52 -5.86 -17.47 24.22
N GLU A 53 -6.52 -16.49 23.62
CA GLU A 53 -7.79 -16.58 22.94
C GLU A 53 -7.61 -16.61 21.42
N GLU A 54 -8.54 -17.28 20.75
CA GLU A 54 -8.51 -17.48 19.31
C GLU A 54 -8.79 -16.16 18.56
N PRO A 55 -7.88 -15.71 17.67
CA PRO A 55 -7.99 -14.40 17.03
C PRO A 55 -9.21 -14.28 16.09
N SER A 56 -9.84 -13.11 16.10
CA SER A 56 -11.00 -12.79 15.24
C SER A 56 -10.59 -12.63 13.76
N ALA A 57 -11.53 -12.95 12.87
CA ALA A 57 -11.24 -13.27 11.47
C ALA A 57 -10.57 -12.19 10.58
N ALA A 58 -10.48 -10.91 10.96
CA ALA A 58 -9.92 -9.86 10.11
C ALA A 58 -9.02 -8.81 10.82
N SER A 59 -8.82 -8.94 12.13
CA SER A 59 -8.21 -7.88 12.95
C SER A 59 -7.66 -8.51 14.25
N THR A 60 -7.19 -7.80 15.27
CA THR A 60 -7.99 -6.82 15.99
C THR A 60 -7.21 -5.51 16.12
N SER A 61 -7.63 -4.52 15.34
CA SER A 61 -7.01 -3.20 15.21
C SER A 61 -7.48 -2.28 16.35
N PRO A 62 -6.60 -1.64 17.14
CA PRO A 62 -7.00 -0.57 18.06
C PRO A 62 -6.84 0.83 17.43
N ASN A 63 -6.86 0.92 16.10
CA ASN A 63 -6.78 2.11 15.24
C ASN A 63 -5.72 3.18 15.58
N GLY A 64 -4.78 3.36 14.64
CA GLY A 64 -3.94 4.56 14.55
C GLY A 64 -4.19 5.36 13.28
N GLN A 65 -5.34 5.17 12.61
CA GLN A 65 -5.73 5.96 11.46
C GLN A 65 -6.69 7.06 11.91
N LYS A 66 -6.26 8.32 11.92
CA LYS A 66 -7.19 9.40 11.54
C LYS A 66 -7.29 9.35 10.02
N PRO A 67 -8.47 9.05 9.44
CA PRO A 67 -8.70 9.37 8.05
C PRO A 67 -8.89 10.88 7.92
N ASP A 68 -8.34 11.37 6.81
CA ASP A 68 -8.69 12.60 6.11
C ASP A 68 -8.06 13.92 6.56
N ALA A 69 -7.11 14.38 5.74
CA ALA A 69 -7.14 15.75 5.25
C ALA A 69 -6.57 15.78 3.83
N THR A 70 -7.39 16.24 2.89
CA THR A 70 -7.08 16.76 1.56
C THR A 70 -6.83 15.77 0.43
N SER A 71 -7.93 15.26 -0.13
CA SER A 71 -8.07 15.25 -1.59
C SER A 71 -8.50 16.65 -2.03
N PRO A 72 -7.69 17.46 -2.73
CA PRO A 72 -8.23 18.62 -3.40
C PRO A 72 -8.96 18.12 -4.65
N GLU A 73 -10.28 18.14 -4.53
CA GLU A 73 -11.25 18.11 -5.60
C GLU A 73 -10.79 18.77 -6.91
N HIS A 74 -11.02 18.02 -8.00
CA HIS A 74 -11.15 18.47 -9.37
C HIS A 74 -11.76 19.87 -9.46
N ARG A 75 -10.94 20.89 -9.71
CA ARG A 75 -11.41 22.20 -10.14
C ARG A 75 -11.31 22.23 -11.66
N GLU A 76 -12.35 21.75 -12.33
CA GLU A 76 -12.55 22.03 -13.76
C GLU A 76 -12.60 23.55 -13.93
N LEU A 77 -11.56 24.13 -14.51
CA LEU A 77 -11.54 25.48 -15.03
C LEU A 77 -12.25 25.43 -16.38
N THR A 78 -13.57 25.54 -16.37
CA THR A 78 -14.32 25.85 -17.58
C THR A 78 -15.01 27.20 -17.44
N GLY A 79 -14.63 28.11 -18.34
CA GLY A 79 -15.46 29.23 -18.80
C GLY A 79 -15.28 30.57 -18.10
N VAL A 80 -14.36 31.39 -18.62
CA VAL A 80 -14.59 32.81 -18.98
C VAL A 80 -13.48 33.16 -19.97
N ASP A 81 -13.84 33.48 -21.21
CA ASP A 81 -13.17 34.51 -22.04
C ASP A 81 -14.10 34.87 -23.23
N ASP A 82 -14.27 36.19 -23.42
CA ASP A 82 -15.09 37.01 -24.35
C ASP A 82 -16.61 37.20 -24.07
#